data_AF-A0A6A7M275-F1
#
_entry.id   AF-A0A6A7M275-F1
#
_cell.length_a   1.000
_cell.length_b   1.000
_cell.length_c   1.000
_cell.angle_alpha   90.00
_cell.angle_beta   90.00
_cell.angle_gamma   90.00
#
_symmetry.space_group_name_H-M   'P 1'
#
loop_
_entity.id
_entity.type
_entity.pdbx_description
1 polymer ?
#
loop_
_entity_poly.entity_id
_entity_poly.type
_entity_poly.pdbx_seq_one_letter_code
_entity_poly.pdbx_strand_id
1 'polypeptide(L)'
;MKVTSLPPPARFDLPDLALLGTLLVVAIIGSSQMSLMVIDGAGSITVAWLGNAWALFYDQVIGRAVSTLLTFGPAWALSGLVDLPADVFVVVAHVLNVAVPFVFWLAPRAVEPQRIFSRLYLAMSLVLVFFTSEMVPGMGFWMIWLAVLGHPQRSRQVKVIATVVIAPLLVFTHPAMAITSIVFAVGGFGLSLLGRPFPRHLAIASAAMGVLVTAGYFATSALWPATNPTLAGQLQGGQYNYVNPLWMLGTFGFFPVLAVFWLLLLAPGLDGTAARWRLSRTVLVILAVVGLWFAFNGTNVLTWIFARSTAPVVLAVALCLALASPAATWQEAARRPLMIFAAIMATAAVSYGIDLFLFGRASDARLAPLIGADGPAPHVAALGPPSPPPVQRPLQVFFKWLAAPDYVRDIINPYYGGERMTFAFYSFFRSDRRAVLYKLLDKKREWVPFSCTAVDGALKRPHDAIDIRMLRFIREHYCV
;
A
#
# COMPACT_ATOMS: atom_id res chain seq x y z
N MET A 1 10.08 33.08 -35.16
CA MET A 1 11.30 32.40 -34.68
C MET A 1 10.89 31.23 -33.79
N LYS A 2 11.26 30.00 -34.18
CA LYS A 2 11.17 28.83 -33.29
C LYS A 2 12.32 28.95 -32.28
N VAL A 3 12.02 29.28 -31.03
CA VAL A 3 12.98 29.14 -29.94
C VAL A 3 13.02 27.65 -29.58
N THR A 4 13.87 26.90 -30.28
CA THR A 4 14.33 25.57 -29.87
C THR A 4 15.36 25.75 -28.75
N SER A 5 14.90 26.13 -27.56
CA SER A 5 15.69 25.84 -26.37
C SER A 5 15.39 24.40 -26.00
N LEU A 6 16.43 23.57 -25.97
CA LEU A 6 16.37 22.28 -25.27
C LEU A 6 15.85 22.55 -23.86
N PRO A 7 14.86 21.78 -23.36
CA PRO A 7 14.43 21.93 -21.98
C PRO A 7 15.68 21.78 -21.10
N PRO A 8 15.89 22.68 -20.12
CA PRO A 8 17.01 22.54 -19.19
C PRO A 8 16.98 21.14 -18.58
N PRO A 9 18.16 20.55 -18.26
CA PRO A 9 18.22 19.22 -17.67
C PRO A 9 17.24 19.14 -16.50
N ALA A 10 16.52 18.02 -16.39
CA ALA A 10 15.48 17.82 -15.39
C ALA A 10 16.06 17.96 -13.97
N ARG A 11 16.12 19.19 -13.46
CA ARG A 11 16.66 19.50 -12.15
C ARG A 11 15.66 18.99 -11.11
N PHE A 12 16.14 18.22 -10.15
CA PHE A 12 15.34 17.83 -9.00
C PHE A 12 15.25 19.01 -8.05
N ASP A 13 14.03 19.45 -7.75
CA ASP A 13 13.81 20.45 -6.71
C ASP A 13 13.92 19.80 -5.33
N LEU A 14 14.12 20.62 -4.29
CA LEU A 14 14.23 20.13 -2.91
C LEU A 14 13.06 19.22 -2.47
N PRO A 15 11.77 19.51 -2.79
CA PRO A 15 10.68 18.58 -2.48
C PRO A 15 10.82 17.22 -3.17
N ASP A 16 11.33 17.19 -4.41
CA ASP A 16 11.56 15.93 -5.13
C ASP A 16 12.64 15.11 -4.40
N LEU A 17 13.76 15.75 -4.05
CA LEU A 17 14.85 15.12 -3.31
C LEU A 17 14.41 14.64 -1.93
N ALA A 18 13.59 15.41 -1.21
CA ALA A 18 13.08 15.02 0.10
C ALA A 18 12.18 13.80 0.03
N LEU A 19 11.24 13.75 -0.94
CA LEU A 19 10.36 12.60 -1.14
C LEU A 19 11.13 11.36 -1.61
N LEU A 20 12.10 11.51 -2.51
CA LEU A 20 12.96 10.41 -2.96
C LEU A 20 13.89 9.89 -1.87
N GLY A 21 14.49 10.80 -1.09
CA GLY A 21 15.29 10.43 0.08
C GLY A 21 14.45 9.66 1.10
N THR A 22 13.20 10.07 1.30
CA THR A 22 12.26 9.34 2.16
C THR A 22 11.91 7.97 1.57
N LEU A 23 11.69 7.86 0.25
CA LEU A 23 11.47 6.58 -0.41
C LEU A 23 12.66 5.63 -0.20
N LEU A 24 13.89 6.15 -0.29
CA LEU A 24 15.09 5.38 -0.03
C LEU A 24 15.17 4.91 1.43
N VAL A 25 14.87 5.78 2.39
CA VAL A 25 14.78 5.42 3.82
C VAL A 25 13.77 4.29 4.02
N VAL A 26 12.58 4.43 3.44
CA VAL A 26 11.53 3.41 3.49
C VAL A 26 12.00 2.10 2.83
N ALA A 27 12.67 2.17 1.69
CA ALA A 27 13.21 1.00 0.99
C ALA A 27 14.22 0.25 1.84
N ILE A 28 15.19 0.96 2.41
CA ILE A 28 16.26 0.37 3.24
C ILE A 28 15.66 -0.25 4.50
N ILE A 29 14.80 0.49 5.21
CA ILE A 29 14.20 0.02 6.46
C ILE A 29 13.26 -1.16 6.19
N GLY A 30 12.36 -1.02 5.22
CA GLY A 30 11.40 -2.06 4.86
C GLY A 30 12.08 -3.35 4.42
N SER A 31 13.11 -3.25 3.57
CA SER A 31 13.85 -4.41 3.06
C SER A 31 14.71 -5.08 4.14
N SER A 32 15.42 -4.29 4.97
CA SER A 32 16.28 -4.85 6.03
C SER A 32 15.49 -5.54 7.15
N GLN A 33 14.23 -5.16 7.35
CA GLN A 33 13.38 -5.71 8.42
C GLN A 33 12.24 -6.59 7.92
N MET A 34 12.24 -6.97 6.64
CA MET A 34 11.22 -7.82 6.01
C MET A 34 9.77 -7.32 6.25
N SER A 35 9.52 -6.00 6.12
CA SER A 35 8.24 -5.37 6.47
C SER A 35 7.00 -5.90 5.73
N LEU A 36 7.16 -6.41 4.51
CA LEU A 36 6.10 -7.04 3.69
C LEU A 36 5.80 -8.48 4.11
N MET A 37 6.62 -9.09 4.97
CA MET A 37 6.29 -10.38 5.59
C MET A 37 5.22 -10.23 6.68
N VAL A 38 4.52 -9.10 6.73
CA VAL A 38 3.43 -8.81 7.65
C VAL A 38 2.10 -8.81 6.88
N ILE A 39 1.11 -9.52 7.41
CA ILE A 39 -0.27 -9.62 6.94
C ILE A 39 -0.31 -10.16 5.49
N ASP A 40 -1.04 -9.51 4.58
CA ASP A 40 -1.35 -10.04 3.24
C ASP A 40 -0.08 -10.27 2.41
N GLY A 41 0.92 -9.40 2.58
CA GLY A 41 2.20 -9.50 1.88
C GLY A 41 2.96 -10.80 2.17
N ALA A 42 2.82 -11.35 3.38
CA ALA A 42 3.43 -12.61 3.77
C ALA A 42 2.89 -13.78 2.93
N GLY A 43 1.57 -13.79 2.70
CA GLY A 43 0.92 -14.76 1.83
C GLY A 43 1.41 -14.61 0.39
N SER A 44 1.40 -13.40 -0.16
CA SER A 44 1.83 -13.15 -1.54
C SER A 44 3.31 -13.49 -1.79
N ILE A 45 4.21 -13.17 -0.86
CA ILE A 45 5.63 -13.51 -0.97
C ILE A 45 5.83 -15.03 -0.88
N THR A 46 5.12 -15.71 0.02
CA THR A 46 5.15 -17.18 0.12
C THR A 46 4.72 -17.83 -1.19
N VAL A 47 3.65 -17.30 -1.78
CA VAL A 47 3.13 -17.78 -3.07
C VAL A 47 4.11 -17.55 -4.22
N ALA A 48 4.77 -16.38 -4.24
CA ALA A 48 5.79 -16.06 -5.24
C ALA A 48 7.01 -16.99 -5.13
N TRP A 49 7.45 -17.28 -3.90
CA TRP A 49 8.55 -18.19 -3.62
C TRP A 49 8.25 -19.62 -4.08
N LEU A 50 7.07 -20.15 -3.72
CA LEU A 50 6.65 -21.51 -4.09
C LEU A 50 6.47 -21.70 -5.60
N GLY A 51 6.66 -20.67 -6.42
CA GLY A 51 6.64 -20.77 -7.90
C GLY A 51 5.27 -21.02 -8.52
N ASN A 52 4.22 -21.22 -7.72
CA ASN A 52 2.87 -21.54 -8.20
C ASN A 52 1.87 -20.39 -7.98
N ALA A 53 2.29 -19.17 -8.29
CA ALA A 53 1.52 -17.98 -7.94
C ALA A 53 0.13 -17.88 -8.56
N TRP A 54 -0.02 -18.41 -9.78
CA TRP A 54 -1.31 -18.46 -10.48
C TRP A 54 -2.34 -19.28 -9.72
N ALA A 55 -2.06 -20.55 -9.45
CA ALA A 55 -3.03 -21.40 -8.76
C ALA A 55 -3.19 -21.02 -7.28
N LEU A 56 -2.08 -20.69 -6.59
CA LEU A 56 -2.10 -20.41 -5.15
C LEU A 56 -2.66 -19.03 -4.78
N PHE A 57 -2.82 -18.10 -5.73
CA PHE A 57 -3.36 -16.77 -5.42
C PHE A 57 -4.20 -16.17 -6.54
N TYR A 58 -3.68 -16.02 -7.75
CA TYR A 58 -4.37 -15.25 -8.79
C TYR A 58 -5.71 -15.86 -9.23
N ASP A 59 -5.78 -17.19 -9.34
CA ASP A 59 -7.02 -17.93 -9.65
C ASP A 59 -8.09 -17.76 -8.57
N GLN A 60 -7.69 -17.35 -7.36
CA GLN A 60 -8.61 -17.08 -6.26
C GLN A 60 -9.12 -15.64 -6.27
N VAL A 61 -8.39 -14.69 -6.88
CA VAL A 61 -8.61 -13.24 -6.75
C VAL A 61 -8.31 -12.47 -8.03
N ILE A 62 -9.01 -12.78 -9.12
CA ILE A 62 -8.77 -12.14 -10.42
C ILE A 62 -8.94 -10.61 -10.37
N GLY A 63 -9.90 -10.10 -9.59
CA GLY A 63 -10.17 -8.65 -9.47
C GLY A 63 -9.02 -7.80 -8.90
N ARG A 64 -7.95 -8.42 -8.38
CA ARG A 64 -6.74 -7.74 -7.88
C ARG A 64 -5.46 -8.21 -8.60
N ALA A 65 -5.61 -8.88 -9.74
CA ALA A 65 -4.50 -9.52 -10.43
C ALA A 65 -3.45 -8.51 -10.89
N VAL A 66 -3.84 -7.39 -11.49
CA VAL A 66 -2.89 -6.40 -12.03
C VAL A 66 -2.07 -5.77 -10.91
N SER A 67 -2.70 -5.37 -9.80
CA SER A 67 -1.99 -4.75 -8.68
C SER A 67 -1.01 -5.71 -8.02
N THR A 68 -1.45 -6.95 -7.79
CA THR A 68 -0.61 -7.99 -7.18
C THR A 68 0.53 -8.40 -8.13
N LEU A 69 0.27 -8.55 -9.43
CA LEU A 69 1.29 -8.88 -10.44
C LEU A 69 2.37 -7.81 -10.55
N LEU A 70 2.00 -6.53 -10.53
CA LEU A 70 3.00 -5.47 -10.58
C LEU A 70 3.87 -5.46 -9.32
N THR A 71 3.24 -5.74 -8.18
CA THR A 71 3.89 -5.64 -6.88
C THR A 71 4.78 -6.84 -6.55
N PHE A 72 4.37 -8.05 -6.93
CA PHE A 72 5.06 -9.31 -6.59
C PHE A 72 5.45 -10.17 -7.78
N GLY A 73 4.85 -9.93 -8.95
CA GLY A 73 5.18 -10.64 -10.18
C GLY A 73 6.66 -10.55 -10.55
N PRO A 74 7.36 -9.41 -10.37
CA PRO A 74 8.81 -9.35 -10.59
C PRO A 74 9.59 -10.33 -9.70
N ALA A 75 9.21 -10.46 -8.42
CA ALA A 75 9.85 -11.40 -7.51
C ALA A 75 9.56 -12.85 -7.91
N TRP A 76 8.31 -13.17 -8.22
CA TRP A 76 7.91 -14.50 -8.74
C TRP A 76 8.63 -14.86 -10.06
N ALA A 77 8.78 -13.90 -10.98
CA ALA A 77 9.51 -14.14 -12.21
C ALA A 77 11.00 -14.39 -11.94
N LEU A 78 11.59 -13.68 -10.97
CA LEU A 78 12.98 -13.86 -10.58
C LEU A 78 13.24 -15.22 -9.92
N SER A 79 12.36 -15.71 -9.06
CA SER A 79 12.53 -17.05 -8.44
C SER A 79 12.50 -18.18 -9.47
N GLY A 80 11.79 -17.99 -10.60
CA GLY A 80 11.84 -18.93 -11.71
C GLY A 80 13.14 -18.91 -12.52
N LEU A 81 13.97 -17.86 -12.37
CA LEU A 81 15.20 -17.66 -13.15
C LEU A 81 16.47 -17.92 -12.33
N VAL A 82 16.42 -17.71 -11.02
CA VAL A 82 17.58 -17.79 -10.12
C VAL A 82 17.18 -18.47 -8.82
N ASP A 83 18.01 -19.42 -8.38
CA ASP A 83 17.89 -20.08 -7.08
C ASP A 83 18.54 -19.18 -6.00
N LEU A 84 17.74 -18.31 -5.39
CA LEU A 84 18.15 -17.43 -4.29
C LEU A 84 17.84 -18.11 -2.96
N PRO A 85 18.64 -17.96 -1.89
CA PRO A 85 18.23 -18.32 -0.53
C PRO A 85 16.92 -17.61 -0.12
N ALA A 86 16.16 -18.19 0.81
CA ALA A 86 14.81 -17.71 1.11
C ALA A 86 14.80 -16.31 1.74
N ASP A 87 15.73 -16.08 2.67
CA ASP A 87 15.93 -14.78 3.30
C ASP A 87 16.36 -13.70 2.28
N VAL A 88 17.25 -14.04 1.35
CA VAL A 88 17.69 -13.16 0.26
C VAL A 88 16.54 -12.83 -0.68
N PHE A 89 15.73 -13.83 -1.06
CA PHE A 89 14.57 -13.61 -1.92
C PHE A 89 13.58 -12.63 -1.29
N VAL A 90 13.32 -12.73 0.02
CA VAL A 90 12.44 -11.77 0.70
C VAL A 90 12.99 -10.36 0.56
N VAL A 91 14.28 -10.15 0.81
CA VAL A 91 14.91 -8.83 0.65
C VAL A 91 14.76 -8.32 -0.79
N VAL A 92 15.02 -9.16 -1.79
CA VAL A 92 14.88 -8.78 -3.20
C VAL A 92 13.42 -8.47 -3.55
N ALA A 93 12.46 -9.26 -3.06
CA ALA A 93 11.04 -9.01 -3.25
C ALA A 93 10.61 -7.65 -2.68
N HIS A 94 11.20 -7.22 -1.56
CA HIS A 94 10.96 -5.88 -1.01
C HIS A 94 11.52 -4.78 -1.90
N VAL A 95 12.76 -4.94 -2.36
CA VAL A 95 13.38 -3.97 -3.28
C VAL A 95 12.53 -3.81 -4.54
N LEU A 96 12.06 -4.93 -5.11
CA LEU A 96 11.20 -4.93 -6.29
C LEU A 96 9.82 -4.32 -6.02
N ASN A 97 9.20 -4.61 -4.88
CA ASN A 97 7.96 -3.98 -4.44
C ASN A 97 8.09 -2.46 -4.34
N VAL A 98 9.22 -1.94 -3.84
CA VAL A 98 9.50 -0.49 -3.73
C VAL A 98 9.90 0.12 -5.08
N ALA A 99 10.43 -0.67 -6.01
CA ALA A 99 10.71 -0.20 -7.37
C ALA A 99 9.43 0.18 -8.13
N VAL A 100 8.29 -0.47 -7.84
CA VAL A 100 6.99 -0.19 -8.45
C VAL A 100 6.55 1.27 -8.29
N PRO A 101 6.42 1.83 -7.07
CA PRO A 101 6.08 3.25 -6.91
C PRO A 101 7.15 4.17 -7.50
N PHE A 102 8.42 3.76 -7.58
CA PHE A 102 9.43 4.57 -8.28
C PHE A 102 9.16 4.66 -9.79
N VAL A 103 8.84 3.54 -10.45
CA VAL A 103 8.47 3.51 -11.88
C VAL A 103 7.20 4.34 -12.13
N PHE A 104 6.18 4.16 -11.30
CA PHE A 104 4.94 4.93 -11.39
C PHE A 104 5.11 6.41 -11.01
N TRP A 105 6.20 6.79 -10.35
CA TRP A 105 6.57 8.19 -10.16
C TRP A 105 7.30 8.77 -11.37
N LEU A 106 8.20 7.99 -12.00
CA LEU A 106 8.91 8.38 -13.22
C LEU A 106 7.96 8.59 -14.40
N ALA A 107 6.96 7.73 -14.56
CA ALA A 107 6.01 7.80 -15.67
C ALA A 107 5.21 9.13 -15.78
N PRO A 108 4.50 9.61 -14.74
CA PRO A 108 3.84 10.91 -14.78
C PRO A 108 4.88 12.03 -14.93
N ARG A 109 6.06 11.91 -14.30
CA ARG A 109 7.17 12.86 -14.47
C ARG A 109 7.66 12.93 -15.93
N ALA A 110 7.60 11.85 -16.69
CA ALA A 110 7.97 11.87 -18.11
C ALA A 110 6.95 12.61 -18.99
N VAL A 111 5.69 12.70 -18.56
CA VAL A 111 4.59 13.26 -19.37
C VAL A 111 4.08 14.60 -18.87
N GLU A 112 4.32 14.97 -17.61
CA GLU A 112 3.85 16.23 -17.03
C GLU A 112 4.96 17.29 -16.96
N PRO A 113 4.68 18.56 -17.31
CA PRO A 113 5.64 19.65 -17.15
C PRO A 113 5.73 20.18 -15.72
N GLN A 114 4.65 20.09 -14.93
CA GLN A 114 4.47 20.86 -13.70
C GLN A 114 4.65 20.05 -12.39
N ARG A 115 5.05 18.78 -12.47
CA ARG A 115 5.41 17.94 -11.32
C ARG A 115 4.33 17.77 -10.23
N ILE A 116 3.08 18.14 -10.50
CA ILE A 116 1.97 18.03 -9.54
C ILE A 116 1.61 16.55 -9.36
N PHE A 117 1.43 15.83 -10.46
CA PHE A 117 1.00 14.44 -10.46
C PHE A 117 2.04 13.53 -9.81
N SER A 118 3.30 13.65 -10.22
CA SER A 118 4.41 12.85 -9.68
C SER A 118 4.64 13.13 -8.19
N ARG A 119 4.62 14.39 -7.73
CA ARG A 119 4.80 14.70 -6.30
C ARG A 119 3.67 14.14 -5.44
N LEU A 120 2.42 14.35 -5.84
CA LEU A 120 1.26 13.82 -5.11
C LEU A 120 1.24 12.30 -5.11
N TYR A 121 1.57 11.67 -6.24
CA TYR A 121 1.65 10.21 -6.34
C TYR A 121 2.73 9.63 -5.42
N LEU A 122 3.94 10.20 -5.43
CA LEU A 122 5.03 9.71 -4.59
C LEU A 122 4.72 9.92 -3.11
N ALA A 123 4.21 11.08 -2.73
CA ALA A 123 3.80 11.34 -1.35
C ALA A 123 2.75 10.33 -0.87
N MET A 124 1.75 10.03 -1.71
CA MET A 124 0.72 9.04 -1.37
C MET A 124 1.28 7.62 -1.29
N SER A 125 2.14 7.24 -2.23
CA SER A 125 2.77 5.92 -2.27
C SER A 125 3.65 5.65 -1.06
N LEU A 126 4.35 6.67 -0.54
CA LEU A 126 5.18 6.53 0.67
C LEU A 126 4.37 6.07 1.89
N VAL A 127 3.14 6.58 2.05
CA VAL A 127 2.26 6.20 3.17
C VAL A 127 1.76 4.76 3.01
N LEU A 128 1.70 4.25 1.79
CA LEU A 128 1.09 2.96 1.50
C LEU A 128 2.08 1.83 1.28
N VAL A 129 3.37 2.11 1.06
CA VAL A 129 4.36 1.10 0.62
C VAL A 129 4.77 0.11 1.71
N PHE A 130 4.53 0.42 2.99
CA PHE A 130 4.80 -0.50 4.11
C PHE A 130 3.82 -1.67 4.21
N PHE A 131 2.69 -1.56 3.53
CA PHE A 131 1.72 -2.63 3.36
C PHE A 131 1.63 -2.92 1.87
N THR A 132 1.43 -4.17 1.47
CA THR A 132 1.19 -4.43 0.04
C THR A 132 -0.18 -3.91 -0.34
N SER A 133 -0.21 -2.66 -0.76
CA SER A 133 -1.43 -1.96 -1.10
C SER A 133 -1.64 -2.00 -2.59
N GLU A 134 -2.69 -2.69 -3.01
CA GLU A 134 -3.18 -2.69 -4.37
C GLU A 134 -3.53 -1.29 -4.92
N MET A 135 -3.65 -0.31 -4.01
CA MET A 135 -3.87 1.09 -4.34
C MET A 135 -2.65 1.74 -4.99
N VAL A 136 -1.42 1.30 -4.68
CA VAL A 136 -0.19 1.93 -5.22
C VAL A 136 -0.16 1.82 -6.75
N PRO A 137 -0.36 0.64 -7.36
CA PRO A 137 -0.52 0.53 -8.81
C PRO A 137 -1.77 1.24 -9.35
N GLY A 138 -2.92 1.11 -8.67
CA GLY A 138 -4.19 1.72 -9.10
C GLY A 138 -4.09 3.24 -9.22
N MET A 139 -3.59 3.91 -8.19
CA MET A 139 -3.36 5.35 -8.22
C MET A 139 -2.28 5.73 -9.22
N GLY A 140 -1.24 4.91 -9.41
CA GLY A 140 -0.20 5.15 -10.41
C GLY A 140 -0.76 5.22 -11.82
N PHE A 141 -1.54 4.20 -12.21
CA PHE A 141 -2.23 4.19 -13.50
C PHE A 141 -3.19 5.36 -13.66
N TRP A 142 -3.98 5.67 -12.63
CA TRP A 142 -4.94 6.77 -12.66
C TRP A 142 -4.25 8.14 -12.82
N MET A 143 -3.14 8.36 -12.11
CA MET A 143 -2.35 9.60 -12.20
C MET A 143 -1.67 9.75 -13.56
N ILE A 144 -1.11 8.67 -14.12
CA ILE A 144 -0.52 8.68 -15.48
C ILE A 144 -1.60 9.01 -16.50
N TRP A 145 -2.75 8.34 -16.43
CA TRP A 145 -3.87 8.55 -17.34
C TRP A 145 -4.36 10.01 -17.32
N LEU A 146 -4.62 10.56 -16.13
CA LEU A 146 -5.05 11.95 -16.01
C LEU A 146 -3.98 12.94 -16.47
N ALA A 147 -2.70 12.69 -16.19
CA ALA A 147 -1.62 13.54 -16.68
C ALA A 147 -1.54 13.56 -18.21
N VAL A 148 -1.71 12.41 -18.87
CA VAL A 148 -1.76 12.31 -20.34
C VAL A 148 -2.99 13.03 -20.90
N LEU A 149 -4.17 12.84 -20.31
CA LEU A 149 -5.39 13.51 -20.73
C LEU A 149 -5.31 15.03 -20.57
N GLY A 150 -4.75 15.50 -19.47
CA GLY A 150 -4.62 16.92 -19.14
C GLY A 150 -3.56 17.65 -19.97
N HIS A 151 -2.66 16.92 -20.63
CA HIS A 151 -1.59 17.55 -21.40
C HIS A 151 -2.13 18.22 -22.68
N PRO A 152 -1.91 19.52 -22.89
CA PRO A 152 -2.51 20.26 -24.01
C PRO A 152 -1.93 19.86 -25.37
N GLN A 153 -0.64 19.49 -25.41
CA GLN A 153 0.06 19.17 -26.67
C GLN A 153 -0.07 17.70 -27.11
N ARG A 154 -0.73 16.83 -26.32
CA ARG A 154 -0.89 15.42 -26.69
C ARG A 154 -2.04 15.26 -27.67
N SER A 155 -1.83 14.48 -28.73
CA SER A 155 -2.84 14.22 -29.75
C SER A 155 -4.05 13.48 -29.16
N ARG A 156 -5.21 13.62 -29.81
CA ARG A 156 -6.43 12.90 -29.44
C ARG A 156 -6.22 11.38 -29.46
N GLN A 157 -5.45 10.87 -30.43
CA GLN A 157 -5.12 9.45 -30.53
C GLN A 157 -4.38 8.94 -29.29
N VAL A 158 -3.35 9.65 -28.81
CA VAL A 158 -2.61 9.26 -27.60
C VAL A 158 -3.54 9.22 -26.38
N LYS A 159 -4.45 10.19 -26.25
CA LYS A 159 -5.43 10.25 -25.16
C LYS A 159 -6.41 9.07 -25.20
N VAL A 160 -6.88 8.69 -26.39
CA VAL A 160 -7.76 7.54 -26.60
C VAL A 160 -7.01 6.24 -26.25
N ILE A 161 -5.82 6.04 -26.80
CA ILE A 161 -5.01 4.84 -26.53
C ILE A 161 -4.73 4.70 -25.03
N ALA A 162 -4.30 5.79 -24.38
CA ALA A 162 -4.05 5.78 -22.93
C ALA A 162 -5.32 5.38 -22.15
N THR A 163 -6.49 5.86 -22.54
CA THR A 163 -7.75 5.52 -21.88
C THR A 163 -8.13 4.06 -22.11
N VAL A 164 -8.05 3.58 -23.36
CA VAL A 164 -8.38 2.19 -23.73
C VAL A 164 -7.46 1.19 -23.04
N VAL A 165 -6.18 1.53 -22.85
CA VAL A 165 -5.21 0.65 -22.16
C VAL A 165 -5.38 0.72 -20.65
N ILE A 166 -5.55 1.92 -20.07
CA ILE A 166 -5.55 2.08 -18.61
C ILE A 166 -6.89 1.67 -17.98
N ALA A 167 -8.03 1.85 -18.66
CA ALA A 167 -9.33 1.48 -18.08
C ALA A 167 -9.41 -0.02 -17.71
N PRO A 168 -9.03 -0.98 -18.58
CA PRO A 168 -8.97 -2.39 -18.21
C PRO A 168 -8.00 -2.65 -17.05
N LEU A 169 -6.82 -2.02 -17.05
CA LEU A 169 -5.84 -2.20 -15.98
C LEU A 169 -6.41 -1.78 -14.63
N LEU A 170 -7.09 -0.63 -14.55
CA LEU A 170 -7.71 -0.14 -13.32
C LEU A 170 -8.78 -1.08 -12.77
N VAL A 171 -9.56 -1.73 -13.63
CA VAL A 171 -10.59 -2.71 -13.23
C VAL A 171 -9.99 -3.85 -12.39
N PHE A 172 -8.77 -4.28 -12.72
CA PHE A 172 -8.07 -5.38 -12.04
C PHE A 172 -7.09 -4.91 -10.95
N THR A 173 -7.19 -3.65 -10.49
CA THR A 173 -6.38 -3.14 -9.37
C THR A 173 -7.14 -3.17 -8.05
N HIS A 174 -8.10 -2.26 -7.86
CA HIS A 174 -8.97 -2.19 -6.68
C HIS A 174 -10.24 -1.34 -6.96
N PRO A 175 -11.42 -1.71 -6.43
CA PRO A 175 -12.67 -0.96 -6.63
C PRO A 175 -12.64 0.49 -6.12
N ALA A 176 -11.77 0.80 -5.15
CA ALA A 176 -11.59 2.17 -4.65
C ALA A 176 -11.13 3.17 -5.73
N MET A 177 -10.60 2.70 -6.87
CA MET A 177 -10.29 3.56 -8.00
C MET A 177 -11.53 4.17 -8.66
N ALA A 178 -12.69 3.51 -8.56
CA ALA A 178 -13.96 4.10 -8.96
C ALA A 178 -14.32 5.29 -8.07
N ILE A 179 -14.21 5.13 -6.75
CA ILE A 179 -14.48 6.19 -5.76
C ILE A 179 -13.53 7.36 -5.98
N THR A 180 -12.24 7.09 -6.16
CA THR A 180 -11.22 8.11 -6.48
C THR A 180 -11.63 8.96 -7.68
N SER A 181 -12.10 8.30 -8.74
CA SER A 181 -12.53 8.97 -9.97
C SER A 181 -13.81 9.80 -9.78
N ILE A 182 -14.78 9.26 -9.01
CA ILE A 182 -16.03 9.96 -8.68
C ILE A 182 -15.76 11.18 -7.79
N VAL A 183 -14.95 11.04 -6.74
CA VAL A 183 -14.57 12.15 -5.85
C VAL A 183 -13.86 13.24 -6.63
N PHE A 184 -12.94 12.87 -7.53
CA PHE A 184 -12.26 13.84 -8.38
C PHE A 184 -13.24 14.57 -9.31
N ALA A 185 -14.19 13.85 -9.92
CA ALA A 185 -15.21 14.46 -10.77
C ALA A 185 -16.10 15.43 -9.98
N VAL A 186 -16.64 15.01 -8.83
CA VAL A 186 -17.47 15.84 -7.95
C VAL A 186 -16.71 17.09 -7.48
N GLY A 187 -15.46 16.92 -7.03
CA GLY A 187 -14.60 18.02 -6.62
C GLY A 187 -14.33 19.01 -7.76
N GLY A 188 -14.03 18.51 -8.96
CA GLY A 188 -13.81 19.33 -10.15
C GLY A 188 -15.06 20.11 -10.60
N PHE A 189 -16.24 19.49 -10.57
CA PHE A 189 -17.51 20.16 -10.84
C PHE A 189 -17.83 21.20 -9.76
N GLY A 190 -17.66 20.86 -8.48
CA GLY A 190 -17.86 21.79 -7.36
C GLY A 190 -16.97 23.03 -7.48
N LEU A 191 -15.68 22.84 -7.76
CA LEU A 191 -14.74 23.95 -7.99
C LEU A 191 -15.16 24.80 -9.20
N SER A 192 -15.62 24.18 -10.28
CA SER A 192 -16.13 24.88 -11.46
C SER A 192 -17.39 25.72 -11.15
N LEU A 193 -18.30 25.20 -10.32
CA LEU A 193 -19.51 25.91 -9.87
C LEU A 193 -19.18 27.09 -8.96
N LEU A 194 -18.10 26.97 -8.18
CA LEU A 194 -17.55 28.05 -7.34
C LEU A 194 -16.71 29.06 -8.12
N GLY A 195 -16.73 29.02 -9.47
CA GLY A 195 -16.01 29.94 -10.33
C GLY A 195 -14.48 29.75 -10.35
N ARG A 196 -13.97 28.60 -9.88
CA ARG A 196 -12.54 28.29 -9.92
C ARG A 196 -12.15 27.70 -11.28
N PRO A 197 -10.97 28.05 -11.82
CA PRO A 197 -10.53 27.54 -13.11
C PRO A 197 -10.22 26.05 -13.01
N PHE A 198 -11.07 25.18 -13.56
CA PHE A 198 -10.86 23.74 -13.54
C PHE A 198 -11.09 23.11 -14.92
N PRO A 199 -10.24 22.16 -15.37
CA PRO A 199 -10.41 21.48 -16.65
C PRO A 199 -11.61 20.52 -16.63
N ARG A 200 -12.81 21.02 -16.98
CA ARG A 200 -14.08 20.25 -16.99
C ARG A 200 -14.01 18.91 -17.74
N HIS A 201 -13.25 18.85 -18.82
CA HIS A 201 -13.07 17.62 -19.59
C HIS A 201 -12.41 16.49 -18.76
N LEU A 202 -11.53 16.82 -17.80
CA LEU A 202 -10.95 15.84 -16.89
C LEU A 202 -11.98 15.35 -15.86
N ALA A 203 -12.85 16.23 -15.34
CA ALA A 203 -13.95 15.82 -14.46
C ALA A 203 -14.92 14.86 -15.16
N ILE A 204 -15.32 15.18 -16.40
CA ILE A 204 -16.20 14.33 -17.21
C ILE A 204 -15.52 12.98 -17.51
N ALA A 205 -14.25 12.99 -17.95
CA ALA A 205 -13.52 11.77 -18.23
C ALA A 205 -13.37 10.90 -16.97
N SER A 206 -13.11 11.52 -15.81
CA SER A 206 -13.00 10.80 -14.54
C SER A 206 -14.35 10.23 -14.08
N ALA A 207 -15.46 10.94 -14.26
CA ALA A 207 -16.78 10.38 -14.01
C ALA A 207 -17.05 9.14 -14.87
N ALA A 208 -16.74 9.21 -16.17
CA ALA A 208 -16.87 8.07 -17.08
C ALA A 208 -15.96 6.89 -16.68
N MET A 209 -14.71 7.16 -16.30
CA MET A 209 -13.79 6.15 -15.78
C MET A 209 -14.34 5.51 -14.49
N GLY A 210 -14.92 6.29 -13.58
CA GLY A 210 -15.55 5.78 -12.37
C GLY A 210 -16.67 4.79 -12.67
N VAL A 211 -17.52 5.11 -13.65
CA VAL A 211 -18.58 4.20 -14.13
C VAL A 211 -17.98 2.94 -14.75
N LEU A 212 -16.97 3.08 -15.62
CA LEU A 212 -16.33 1.94 -16.28
C LEU A 212 -15.64 1.00 -15.29
N VAL A 213 -14.89 1.53 -14.33
CA VAL A 213 -14.23 0.74 -13.28
C VAL A 213 -15.26 0.04 -12.41
N THR A 214 -16.36 0.72 -12.06
CA THR A 214 -17.47 0.12 -11.30
C THR A 214 -18.10 -1.03 -12.07
N ALA A 215 -18.48 -0.81 -13.34
CA ALA A 215 -19.07 -1.82 -14.20
C ALA A 215 -18.13 -3.01 -14.43
N GLY A 216 -16.84 -2.74 -14.66
CA GLY A 216 -15.82 -3.77 -14.81
C GLY A 216 -15.61 -4.58 -13.53
N TYR A 217 -15.67 -3.94 -12.35
CA TYR A 217 -15.57 -4.65 -11.08
C TYR A 217 -16.79 -5.56 -10.85
N PHE A 218 -18.01 -5.08 -11.14
CA PHE A 218 -19.20 -5.93 -11.07
C PHE A 218 -19.15 -7.08 -12.08
N ALA A 219 -18.70 -6.82 -13.31
CA ALA A 219 -18.54 -7.85 -14.33
C ALA A 219 -17.51 -8.91 -13.90
N THR A 220 -16.35 -8.48 -13.38
CA THR A 220 -15.31 -9.41 -12.89
C THR A 220 -15.80 -10.22 -11.69
N SER A 221 -16.50 -9.60 -10.74
CA SER A 221 -17.09 -10.31 -9.60
C SER A 221 -18.17 -11.32 -10.01
N ALA A 222 -18.91 -11.06 -11.09
CA ALA A 222 -19.94 -11.96 -11.59
C ALA A 222 -19.38 -13.10 -12.44
N LEU A 223 -18.42 -12.81 -13.31
CA LEU A 223 -17.82 -13.78 -14.24
C LEU A 223 -16.73 -14.64 -13.58
N TRP A 224 -16.01 -14.07 -12.62
CA TRP A 224 -14.91 -14.71 -11.90
C TRP A 224 -15.02 -14.44 -10.39
N PRO A 225 -16.03 -15.01 -9.71
CA PRO A 225 -16.17 -14.86 -8.27
C PRO A 225 -14.95 -15.42 -7.53
N ALA A 226 -14.63 -14.82 -6.39
CA ALA A 226 -13.55 -15.31 -5.53
C ALA A 226 -13.83 -16.76 -5.11
N THR A 227 -12.88 -17.67 -5.35
CA THR A 227 -13.02 -19.10 -4.99
C THR A 227 -12.66 -19.39 -3.55
N ASN A 228 -11.96 -18.47 -2.88
CA ASN A 228 -11.66 -18.54 -1.45
C ASN A 228 -12.81 -17.92 -0.63
N PRO A 229 -13.52 -18.71 0.21
CA PRO A 229 -14.70 -18.24 0.93
C PRO A 229 -14.39 -17.18 1.99
N THR A 230 -13.22 -17.23 2.62
CA THR A 230 -12.83 -16.21 3.61
C THR A 230 -12.50 -14.88 2.95
N LEU A 231 -11.92 -14.92 1.75
CA LEU A 231 -11.72 -13.71 0.96
C LEU A 231 -13.04 -13.12 0.49
N ALA A 232 -13.96 -13.94 -0.01
CA ALA A 232 -15.31 -13.49 -0.37
C ALA A 232 -16.00 -12.81 0.83
N GLY A 233 -15.90 -13.42 2.02
CA GLY A 233 -16.39 -12.85 3.27
C GLY A 233 -15.71 -11.52 3.64
N GLN A 234 -14.39 -11.40 3.49
CA GLN A 234 -13.65 -10.15 3.73
C GLN A 234 -14.04 -9.04 2.75
N LEU A 235 -14.21 -9.37 1.47
CA LEU A 235 -14.66 -8.41 0.46
C LEU A 235 -16.08 -7.91 0.77
N GLN A 236 -16.97 -8.80 1.22
CA GLN A 236 -18.32 -8.42 1.67
C GLN A 236 -18.29 -7.59 2.96
N GLY A 237 -17.53 -8.00 3.97
CA GLY A 237 -17.43 -7.27 5.24
C GLY A 237 -16.76 -5.90 5.08
N GLY A 238 -15.82 -5.77 4.14
CA GLY A 238 -15.08 -4.54 3.87
C GLY A 238 -15.75 -3.57 2.89
N GLN A 239 -16.93 -3.89 2.37
CA GLN A 239 -17.61 -3.10 1.33
C GLN A 239 -17.83 -1.63 1.70
N TYR A 240 -17.93 -1.31 3.00
CA TYR A 240 -18.14 0.04 3.48
C TYR A 240 -16.86 0.79 3.88
N ASN A 241 -15.71 0.11 3.92
CA ASN A 241 -14.46 0.68 4.46
C ASN A 241 -13.92 1.88 3.67
N TYR A 242 -14.37 2.06 2.42
CA TYR A 242 -13.94 3.12 1.51
C TYR A 242 -15.00 4.18 1.22
N VAL A 243 -16.21 4.03 1.79
CA VAL A 243 -17.32 4.97 1.56
C VAL A 243 -17.96 5.49 2.84
N ASN A 244 -17.76 4.82 3.98
CA ASN A 244 -18.35 5.23 5.25
C ASN A 244 -17.59 6.41 5.87
N PRO A 245 -18.18 7.62 5.94
CA PRO A 245 -17.50 8.79 6.48
C PRO A 245 -17.19 8.67 7.97
N LEU A 246 -18.02 7.98 8.75
CA LEU A 246 -17.76 7.74 10.18
C LEU A 246 -16.52 6.86 10.36
N TRP A 247 -16.34 5.87 9.51
CA TRP A 247 -15.14 5.02 9.52
C TRP A 247 -13.89 5.80 9.12
N MET A 248 -13.98 6.66 8.11
CA MET A 248 -12.89 7.57 7.71
C MET A 248 -12.54 8.56 8.82
N LEU A 249 -13.52 9.14 9.49
CA LEU A 249 -13.28 10.05 10.62
C LEU A 249 -12.71 9.32 11.84
N GLY A 250 -13.23 8.12 12.14
CA GLY A 250 -12.69 7.24 13.17
C GLY A 250 -11.22 6.90 12.93
N THR A 251 -10.82 6.71 11.67
CA THR A 251 -9.41 6.49 11.28
C THR A 251 -8.50 7.62 11.77
N PHE A 252 -8.94 8.88 11.75
CA PHE A 252 -8.16 10.00 12.27
C PHE A 252 -8.12 10.07 13.79
N GLY A 253 -9.17 9.59 14.46
CA GLY A 253 -9.16 9.41 15.91
C GLY A 253 -8.14 8.37 16.36
N PHE A 254 -8.02 7.25 15.63
CA PHE A 254 -7.08 6.17 15.97
C PHE A 254 -5.66 6.41 15.47
N PHE A 255 -5.50 7.08 14.32
CA PHE A 255 -4.22 7.30 13.65
C PHE A 255 -4.03 8.78 13.27
N PRO A 256 -3.78 9.66 14.26
CA PRO A 256 -3.74 11.11 14.06
C PRO A 256 -2.60 11.57 13.12
N VAL A 257 -1.52 10.77 12.98
CA VAL A 257 -0.46 11.06 12.00
C VAL A 257 -1.00 11.13 10.55
N LEU A 258 -2.01 10.32 10.23
CA LEU A 258 -2.65 10.35 8.91
C LEU A 258 -3.36 11.68 8.66
N ALA A 259 -4.03 12.23 9.67
CA ALA A 259 -4.66 13.54 9.55
C ALA A 259 -3.62 14.64 9.24
N VAL A 260 -2.45 14.59 9.89
CA VAL A 260 -1.35 15.52 9.59
C VAL A 260 -0.85 15.36 8.15
N PHE A 261 -0.62 14.13 7.69
CA PHE A 261 -0.22 13.87 6.31
C PHE A 261 -1.23 14.43 5.30
N TRP A 262 -2.52 14.17 5.50
CA TRP A 262 -3.56 14.62 4.59
C TRP A 262 -3.71 16.14 4.59
N LEU A 263 -3.64 16.79 5.75
CA LEU A 263 -3.63 18.25 5.83
C LEU A 263 -2.44 18.86 5.06
N LEU A 264 -1.24 18.28 5.18
CA LEU A 264 -0.05 18.75 4.46
C LEU A 264 -0.18 18.60 2.93
N LEU A 265 -0.92 17.60 2.44
CA LEU A 265 -1.17 17.41 1.00
C LEU A 265 -2.31 18.27 0.46
N LEU A 266 -3.34 18.51 1.25
CA LEU A 266 -4.50 19.33 0.86
C LEU A 266 -4.19 20.83 0.93
N ALA A 267 -3.37 21.24 1.90
CA ALA A 267 -3.17 22.64 2.20
C ALA A 267 -2.65 23.51 1.04
N PRO A 268 -1.67 23.05 0.24
CA PRO A 268 -1.15 23.84 -0.89
C PRO A 268 -2.22 24.20 -1.92
N GLY A 269 -3.16 23.30 -2.19
CA GLY A 269 -4.25 23.54 -3.13
C GLY A 269 -5.33 24.47 -2.58
N LEU A 270 -5.58 24.45 -1.27
CA LEU A 270 -6.51 25.40 -0.64
C LEU A 270 -5.98 26.84 -0.68
N ASP A 271 -4.67 27.03 -0.46
CA ASP A 271 -4.04 28.35 -0.57
C ASP A 271 -4.09 28.89 -2.02
N GLY A 272 -3.76 28.02 -2.99
CA GLY A 272 -3.74 28.38 -4.41
C GLY A 272 -5.13 28.66 -5.02
N THR A 273 -6.20 28.09 -4.45
CA THR A 273 -7.58 28.31 -4.93
C THR A 273 -8.20 29.61 -4.41
N ALA A 274 -7.45 30.48 -3.71
CA ALA A 274 -7.96 31.73 -3.14
C ALA A 274 -9.22 31.54 -2.27
N ALA A 275 -9.36 30.38 -1.63
CA ALA A 275 -10.11 30.31 -0.38
C ALA A 275 -9.42 31.28 0.60
N ARG A 276 -10.14 31.95 1.50
CA ARG A 276 -9.56 32.88 2.50
C ARG A 276 -8.61 32.21 3.50
N TRP A 277 -8.16 30.99 3.20
CA TRP A 277 -7.39 30.13 4.05
C TRP A 277 -5.96 30.06 3.52
N ARG A 278 -5.04 30.69 4.28
CA ARG A 278 -3.60 30.51 4.09
C ARG A 278 -3.07 29.74 5.28
N LEU A 279 -2.29 28.70 5.01
CA LEU A 279 -1.62 27.97 6.07
C LEU A 279 -0.51 28.85 6.65
N SER A 280 -0.75 29.43 7.83
CA SER A 280 0.23 30.31 8.46
C SER A 280 1.51 29.54 8.79
N ARG A 281 2.64 30.24 8.87
CA ARG A 281 3.91 29.62 9.29
C ARG A 281 3.79 28.96 10.66
N THR A 282 3.04 29.58 11.57
CA THR A 282 2.77 29.03 12.91
C THR A 282 2.02 27.70 12.83
N VAL A 283 0.97 27.62 12.02
CA VAL A 283 0.22 26.37 11.83
C VAL A 283 1.10 25.29 11.20
N LEU A 284 1.96 25.63 10.24
CA LEU A 284 2.92 24.69 9.67
C LEU A 284 3.90 24.13 10.70
N VAL A 285 4.43 24.97 11.59
CA VAL A 285 5.30 24.53 12.68
C VAL A 285 4.56 23.61 13.65
N ILE A 286 3.32 23.96 14.01
CA ILE A 286 2.48 23.11 14.86
C ILE A 286 2.27 21.74 14.19
N LEU A 287 1.88 21.71 12.91
CA LEU A 287 1.72 20.47 12.16
C LEU A 287 3.02 19.66 12.09
N ALA A 288 4.17 20.31 11.94
CA ALA A 288 5.47 19.64 11.93
C ALA A 288 5.78 19.01 13.30
N VAL A 289 5.64 19.75 14.40
CA VAL A 289 5.92 19.25 15.76
C VAL A 289 4.97 18.12 16.13
N VAL A 290 3.66 18.33 15.93
CA VAL A 290 2.61 17.34 16.22
C VAL A 290 2.78 16.11 15.33
N GLY A 291 3.06 16.33 14.04
CA GLY A 291 3.30 15.27 13.07
C GLY A 291 4.51 14.41 13.43
N LEU A 292 5.65 15.02 13.76
CA LEU A 292 6.85 14.31 14.20
C LEU A 292 6.61 13.53 15.49
N TRP A 293 5.89 14.13 16.45
CA TRP A 293 5.50 13.47 17.68
C TRP A 293 4.66 12.22 17.42
N PHE A 294 3.61 12.32 16.61
CA PHE A 294 2.79 11.15 16.27
C PHE A 294 3.54 10.15 15.39
N ALA A 295 4.39 10.60 14.47
CA ALA A 295 5.20 9.71 13.64
C ALA A 295 6.14 8.86 14.50
N PHE A 296 6.81 9.48 15.48
CA PHE A 296 7.72 8.79 16.38
C PHE A 296 6.98 7.87 17.36
N ASN A 297 5.88 8.34 17.96
CA ASN A 297 5.24 7.67 19.09
C ASN A 297 4.01 6.82 18.73
N GLY A 298 3.38 7.02 17.58
CA GLY A 298 2.05 6.47 17.25
C GLY A 298 1.97 5.67 15.95
N THR A 299 3.05 5.61 15.16
CA THR A 299 3.05 4.87 13.88
C THR A 299 3.22 3.36 14.10
N ASN A 300 2.20 2.56 13.83
CA ASN A 300 2.29 1.10 13.88
C ASN A 300 1.80 0.47 12.56
N VAL A 301 1.83 -0.87 12.49
CA VAL A 301 1.37 -1.62 11.30
C VAL A 301 -0.05 -1.22 10.86
N LEU A 302 -0.98 -1.00 11.81
CA LEU A 302 -2.35 -0.63 11.47
C LEU A 302 -2.44 0.76 10.86
N THR A 303 -1.55 1.68 11.22
CA THR A 303 -1.53 3.04 10.63
C THR A 303 -1.48 2.96 9.10
N TRP A 304 -0.62 2.10 8.57
CA TRP A 304 -0.43 1.93 7.13
C TRP A 304 -1.59 1.19 6.45
N ILE A 305 -2.18 0.20 7.13
CA ILE A 305 -3.38 -0.50 6.65
C ILE A 305 -4.55 0.48 6.54
N PHE A 306 -4.80 1.27 7.59
CA PHE A 306 -5.93 2.18 7.62
C PHE A 306 -5.75 3.37 6.68
N ALA A 307 -4.50 3.76 6.38
CA ALA A 307 -4.22 4.76 5.35
C ALA A 307 -4.85 4.40 3.99
N ARG A 308 -4.96 3.10 3.66
CA ARG A 308 -5.58 2.63 2.40
C ARG A 308 -7.03 3.07 2.24
N SER A 309 -7.76 3.27 3.35
CA SER A 309 -9.17 3.65 3.34
C SER A 309 -9.38 5.12 2.98
N THR A 310 -8.43 6.00 3.32
CA THR A 310 -8.56 7.46 3.09
C THR A 310 -7.67 7.97 1.96
N ALA A 311 -6.55 7.31 1.70
CA ALA A 311 -5.56 7.72 0.69
C ALA A 311 -6.16 8.02 -0.71
N PRO A 312 -7.02 7.17 -1.29
CA PRO A 312 -7.55 7.43 -2.62
C PRO A 312 -8.42 8.69 -2.68
N VAL A 313 -9.25 8.92 -1.64
CA VAL A 313 -10.08 10.12 -1.51
C VAL A 313 -9.21 11.36 -1.35
N VAL A 314 -8.21 11.31 -0.47
CA VAL A 314 -7.31 12.44 -0.21
C VAL A 314 -6.50 12.79 -1.46
N LEU A 315 -6.01 11.78 -2.21
CA LEU A 315 -5.31 11.99 -3.47
C LEU A 315 -6.20 12.72 -4.49
N ALA A 316 -7.44 12.25 -4.65
CA ALA A 316 -8.40 12.87 -5.57
C ALA A 316 -8.66 14.34 -5.20
N VAL A 317 -8.92 14.63 -3.92
CA VAL A 317 -9.18 16.01 -3.46
C VAL A 317 -7.93 16.89 -3.60
N ALA A 318 -6.75 16.39 -3.20
CA ALA A 318 -5.50 17.12 -3.32
C ALA A 318 -5.20 17.49 -4.78
N LEU A 319 -5.41 16.54 -5.71
CA LEU A 319 -5.23 16.79 -7.13
C LEU A 319 -6.28 17.78 -7.66
N CYS A 320 -7.55 17.69 -7.26
CA CYS A 320 -8.58 18.66 -7.65
C CYS A 320 -8.18 20.08 -7.28
N LEU A 321 -7.78 20.29 -6.03
CA LEU A 321 -7.38 21.59 -5.51
C LEU A 321 -6.10 22.10 -6.18
N ALA A 322 -5.15 21.22 -6.44
CA ALA A 322 -3.93 21.56 -7.16
C ALA A 322 -4.22 22.03 -8.59
N LEU A 323 -5.10 21.32 -9.32
CA LEU A 323 -5.47 21.66 -10.70
C LEU A 323 -6.37 22.90 -10.80
N ALA A 324 -7.03 23.30 -9.71
CA ALA A 324 -7.79 24.54 -9.64
C ALA A 324 -6.94 25.79 -9.34
N SER A 325 -5.63 25.59 -9.14
CA SER A 325 -4.65 26.65 -8.86
C SER A 325 -3.68 26.80 -10.03
N PRO A 326 -3.13 28.00 -10.30
CA PRO A 326 -1.99 28.13 -11.19
C PRO A 326 -0.83 27.26 -10.68
N ALA A 327 -0.21 26.49 -11.57
CA ALA A 327 0.74 25.48 -11.15
C ALA A 327 1.97 26.03 -10.43
N ALA A 328 2.48 27.19 -10.85
CA ALA A 328 3.58 27.87 -10.16
C ALA A 328 3.20 28.25 -8.72
N THR A 329 1.97 28.73 -8.52
CA THR A 329 1.43 29.05 -7.19
C THR A 329 1.34 27.79 -6.32
N TRP A 330 0.83 26.69 -6.87
CA TRP A 330 0.77 25.43 -6.13
C TRP A 330 2.17 24.91 -5.78
N GLN A 331 3.12 24.96 -6.71
CA GLN A 331 4.50 24.50 -6.48
C GLN A 331 5.19 25.27 -5.35
N GLU A 332 5.04 26.59 -5.34
CA GLU A 332 5.56 27.46 -4.28
C GLU A 332 4.91 27.12 -2.92
N ALA A 333 3.58 27.01 -2.90
CA ALA A 333 2.82 26.68 -1.70
C ALA A 333 3.11 25.27 -1.18
N ALA A 334 3.38 24.31 -2.07
CA ALA A 334 3.64 22.91 -1.73
C ALA A 334 5.06 22.66 -1.23
N ARG A 335 6.00 23.57 -1.47
CA ARG A 335 7.42 23.36 -1.16
C ARG A 335 7.66 22.98 0.31
N ARG A 336 7.17 23.78 1.27
CA ARG A 336 7.35 23.51 2.70
C ARG A 336 6.50 22.34 3.20
N PRO A 337 5.19 22.26 2.88
CA PRO A 337 4.35 21.13 3.27
C PRO A 337 4.92 19.78 2.82
N LEU A 338 5.44 19.66 1.59
CA LEU A 338 6.03 18.41 1.10
C LEU A 338 7.35 18.05 1.79
N MET A 339 8.19 19.03 2.12
CA MET A 339 9.41 18.77 2.90
C MET A 339 9.08 18.31 4.33
N ILE A 340 8.09 18.93 4.98
CA ILE A 340 7.62 18.52 6.32
C ILE A 340 6.98 17.13 6.25
N PHE A 341 6.15 16.88 5.23
CA PHE A 341 5.57 15.57 4.96
C PHE A 341 6.67 14.50 4.85
N ALA A 342 7.69 14.75 4.02
CA ALA A 342 8.82 13.84 3.84
C ALA A 342 9.55 13.57 5.18
N ALA A 343 9.81 14.60 5.99
CA ALA A 343 10.46 14.44 7.29
C ALA A 343 9.63 13.62 8.29
N ILE A 344 8.32 13.88 8.38
CA ILE A 344 7.39 13.11 9.23
C ILE A 344 7.34 11.66 8.75
N MET A 345 7.27 11.43 7.44
CA MET A 345 7.21 10.10 6.84
C MET A 345 8.52 9.32 7.05
N ALA A 346 9.68 9.95 6.93
CA ALA A 346 10.97 9.34 7.25
C ALA A 346 11.07 8.97 8.74
N THR A 347 10.55 9.83 9.62
CA THR A 347 10.50 9.55 11.07
C THR A 347 9.56 8.38 11.38
N ALA A 348 8.40 8.33 10.72
CA ALA A 348 7.43 7.24 10.82
C ALA A 348 8.03 5.91 10.32
N ALA A 349 8.79 5.95 9.21
CA ALA A 349 9.53 4.81 8.67
C ALA A 349 10.57 4.27 9.67
N VAL A 350 11.38 5.14 10.26
CA VAL A 350 12.36 4.78 11.31
C VAL A 350 11.66 4.19 12.53
N SER A 351 10.59 4.84 12.99
CA SER A 351 9.81 4.36 14.14
C SER A 351 9.24 2.96 13.88
N TYR A 352 8.68 2.70 12.70
CA TYR A 352 8.19 1.37 12.32
C TYR A 352 9.32 0.35 12.16
N GLY A 353 10.46 0.75 11.61
CA GLY A 353 11.65 -0.10 11.50
C GLY A 353 12.19 -0.60 12.83
N ILE A 354 12.16 0.24 13.87
CA ILE A 354 12.54 -0.16 15.23
C ILE A 354 11.62 -1.27 15.75
N ASP A 355 10.31 -1.16 15.51
CA ASP A 355 9.35 -2.20 15.92
C ASP A 355 9.66 -3.54 15.26
N LEU A 356 9.89 -3.53 13.95
CA LEU A 356 10.19 -4.74 13.18
C LEU A 356 11.54 -5.34 13.59
N PHE A 357 12.53 -4.51 13.93
CA PHE A 357 13.82 -4.98 14.44
C PHE A 357 13.67 -5.70 15.78
N LEU A 358 12.94 -5.10 16.73
CA LEU A 358 12.66 -5.72 18.02
C LEU A 358 11.87 -7.02 17.86
N PHE A 359 10.89 -7.03 16.95
CA PHE A 359 10.13 -8.22 16.58
C PHE A 359 11.01 -9.33 16.00
N GLY A 360 11.93 -8.99 15.10
CA GLY A 360 12.88 -9.92 14.52
C GLY A 360 13.76 -10.57 15.58
N ARG A 361 14.34 -9.78 16.50
CA ARG A 361 15.14 -10.31 17.61
C ARG A 361 14.35 -11.25 18.52
N ALA A 362 13.10 -10.91 18.83
CA ALA A 362 12.23 -11.77 19.62
C ALA A 362 11.90 -13.09 18.89
N SER A 363 11.75 -13.03 17.57
CA SER A 363 11.53 -14.21 16.72
C SER A 363 12.76 -15.11 16.66
N ASP A 364 13.97 -14.55 16.50
CA ASP A 364 15.23 -15.30 16.48
C ASP A 364 15.42 -16.13 17.75
N ALA A 365 15.16 -15.53 18.91
CA ALA A 365 15.27 -16.22 20.19
C ALA A 365 14.34 -17.45 20.29
N ARG A 366 13.16 -17.38 19.66
CA ARG A 366 12.18 -18.49 19.62
C ARG A 366 12.51 -19.52 18.54
N LEU A 367 13.17 -19.10 17.46
CA LEU A 367 13.55 -19.94 16.33
C LEU A 367 14.81 -20.75 16.60
N ALA A 368 15.77 -20.21 17.35
CA ALA A 368 17.04 -20.86 17.68
C ALA A 368 16.92 -22.35 18.08
N PRO A 369 16.04 -22.76 19.01
CA PRO A 369 15.92 -24.17 19.38
C PRO A 369 15.36 -25.06 18.26
N LEU A 370 14.53 -24.52 17.36
CA LEU A 370 13.93 -25.27 16.26
C LEU A 370 14.88 -25.42 15.07
N ILE A 371 15.68 -24.38 14.80
CA ILE A 371 16.68 -24.42 13.74
C ILE A 371 17.75 -25.46 14.06
N GLY A 372 18.13 -25.62 15.33
CA GLY A 372 19.11 -26.61 15.77
C GLY A 372 18.56 -28.02 15.98
N ALA A 373 17.27 -28.26 15.76
CA ALA A 373 16.67 -29.57 15.97
C ALA A 373 17.05 -30.57 14.87
N ASP A 374 17.15 -31.85 15.22
CA ASP A 374 17.33 -32.93 14.27
C ASP A 374 16.02 -33.30 13.58
N GLY A 375 16.07 -33.66 12.30
CA GLY A 375 14.93 -34.15 11.52
C GLY A 375 14.64 -33.36 10.25
N PRO A 376 13.52 -33.67 9.56
CA PRO A 376 13.18 -33.03 8.31
C PRO A 376 12.63 -31.61 8.50
N ALA A 377 13.30 -30.61 7.93
CA ALA A 377 12.87 -29.21 7.93
C ALA A 377 11.69 -28.92 6.96
N PRO A 378 10.76 -28.00 7.26
CA PRO A 378 10.78 -27.13 8.42
C PRO A 378 10.30 -27.83 9.70
N HIS A 379 10.93 -27.53 10.82
CA HIS A 379 10.44 -27.89 12.15
C HIS A 379 9.24 -27.01 12.51
N VAL A 380 8.07 -27.62 12.66
CA VAL A 380 6.82 -26.93 12.93
C VAL A 380 6.55 -26.93 14.43
N ALA A 381 6.38 -25.76 15.02
CA ALA A 381 6.01 -25.61 16.43
C ALA A 381 4.82 -24.67 16.60
N ALA A 382 3.81 -25.16 17.34
CA ALA A 382 2.70 -24.33 17.77
C ALA A 382 3.18 -23.37 18.88
N LEU A 383 2.90 -22.08 18.71
CA LEU A 383 3.01 -21.13 19.80
C LEU A 383 1.86 -21.40 20.79
N GLY A 384 2.12 -21.22 22.08
CA GLY A 384 1.14 -21.45 23.15
C GLY A 384 -0.21 -20.75 22.91
N PRO A 385 -1.26 -21.15 23.66
CA PRO A 385 -2.62 -20.69 23.41
C PRO A 385 -2.68 -19.16 23.28
N PRO A 386 -3.53 -18.63 22.39
CA PRO A 386 -3.65 -17.20 22.21
C PRO A 386 -3.81 -16.55 23.58
N SER A 387 -3.01 -15.52 23.88
CA SER A 387 -3.33 -14.64 25.00
C SER A 387 -4.80 -14.29 24.84
N PRO A 388 -5.63 -14.45 25.90
CA PRO A 388 -7.03 -14.09 25.80
C PRO A 388 -7.12 -12.68 25.20
N PRO A 389 -8.05 -12.44 24.25
CA PRO A 389 -8.19 -11.11 23.67
C PRO A 389 -8.30 -10.13 24.84
N PRO A 390 -7.51 -9.04 24.86
CA PRO A 390 -7.56 -8.10 25.96
C PRO A 390 -9.02 -7.70 26.16
N VAL A 391 -9.57 -8.01 27.34
CA VAL A 391 -10.96 -7.71 27.73
C VAL A 391 -11.25 -6.29 27.27
N GLN A 392 -12.12 -6.13 26.26
CA GLN A 392 -12.45 -4.88 25.55
C GLN A 392 -11.94 -3.64 26.28
N ARG A 393 -10.63 -3.36 26.15
CA ARG A 393 -10.10 -2.11 26.67
C ARG A 393 -10.61 -1.08 25.67
N PRO A 394 -11.20 0.04 26.14
CA PRO A 394 -11.65 1.09 25.23
C PRO A 394 -10.52 1.39 24.28
N LEU A 395 -10.80 1.44 22.96
CA LEU A 395 -9.80 1.63 21.90
C LEU A 395 -8.77 2.67 22.34
N GLN A 396 -7.63 2.19 22.84
CA GLN A 396 -6.62 3.07 23.38
C GLN A 396 -5.99 3.76 22.18
N VAL A 397 -5.88 5.09 22.23
CA VAL A 397 -5.09 5.84 21.25
C VAL A 397 -3.68 5.25 21.30
N PHE A 398 -3.30 4.49 20.26
CA PHE A 398 -2.16 3.57 20.29
C PHE A 398 -0.83 4.31 20.21
N PHE A 399 -0.44 4.96 21.31
CA PHE A 399 0.94 5.40 21.48
C PHE A 399 1.77 4.23 22.00
N LYS A 400 2.86 3.95 21.28
CA LYS A 400 3.83 2.88 21.53
C LYS A 400 4.26 2.78 22.99
N TRP A 401 4.55 3.93 23.60
CA TRP A 401 5.08 4.00 24.97
C TRP A 401 4.02 3.83 26.07
N LEU A 402 2.74 3.90 25.73
CA LEU A 402 1.65 3.62 26.67
C LEU A 402 1.40 2.10 26.83
N ALA A 403 1.95 1.26 25.95
CA ALA A 403 1.83 -0.20 26.02
C ALA A 403 2.74 -0.87 27.08
N ALA A 404 3.62 -0.10 27.75
CA ALA A 404 4.39 -0.55 28.92
C ALA A 404 5.21 -1.86 28.65
N PRO A 405 5.55 -2.75 29.63
CA PRO A 405 6.38 -3.95 29.39
C PRO A 405 5.89 -4.90 28.28
N ASP A 406 4.60 -4.82 27.91
CA ASP A 406 4.00 -5.63 26.87
C ASP A 406 4.19 -5.02 25.46
N TYR A 407 4.93 -3.91 25.32
CA TYR A 407 5.22 -3.28 24.03
C TYR A 407 5.65 -4.29 22.96
N VAL A 408 6.61 -5.16 23.25
CA VAL A 408 7.09 -6.19 22.28
C VAL A 408 6.07 -7.31 22.04
N ARG A 409 5.15 -7.56 22.98
CA ARG A 409 4.04 -8.51 22.81
C ARG A 409 2.90 -7.93 21.98
N ASP A 410 2.70 -6.60 22.04
CA ASP A 410 1.60 -5.85 21.41
C ASP A 410 2.02 -5.11 20.12
N ILE A 411 3.32 -5.08 19.78
CA ILE A 411 3.92 -4.44 18.59
C ILE A 411 3.26 -4.90 17.27
N ILE A 412 2.67 -6.10 17.25
CA ILE A 412 1.82 -6.60 16.17
C ILE A 412 0.40 -6.70 16.73
N ASN A 413 -0.44 -5.76 16.35
CA ASN A 413 -1.76 -5.58 16.94
C ASN A 413 -2.64 -6.86 16.87
N PRO A 414 -3.22 -7.34 18.00
CA PRO A 414 -3.94 -8.61 18.13
C PRO A 414 -5.31 -8.68 17.42
N TYR A 415 -5.69 -7.66 16.66
CA TYR A 415 -7.06 -7.49 16.16
C TYR A 415 -7.28 -7.87 14.69
N TYR A 416 -6.22 -8.26 13.98
CA TYR A 416 -6.32 -8.77 12.62
C TYR A 416 -5.69 -10.17 12.60
N GLY A 417 -6.50 -11.23 12.51
CA GLY A 417 -6.04 -12.63 12.51
C GLY A 417 -4.89 -12.96 11.54
N GLY A 418 -4.58 -12.05 10.60
CA GLY A 418 -3.37 -12.02 9.80
C GLY A 418 -2.05 -12.07 10.59
N GLU A 419 -2.02 -11.74 11.87
CA GLU A 419 -0.83 -11.95 12.73
C GLU A 419 -0.44 -13.43 12.84
N ARG A 420 -1.41 -14.33 12.97
CA ARG A 420 -1.17 -15.78 13.15
C ARG A 420 -0.58 -16.38 11.88
N MET A 421 -1.08 -15.91 10.74
CA MET A 421 -0.56 -16.23 9.43
C MET A 421 0.84 -15.63 9.20
N THR A 422 1.03 -14.36 9.57
CA THR A 422 2.30 -13.63 9.51
C THR A 422 3.41 -14.41 10.19
N PHE A 423 3.19 -14.90 11.41
CA PHE A 423 4.20 -15.65 12.16
C PHE A 423 4.71 -16.88 11.41
N ALA A 424 3.83 -17.66 10.79
CA ALA A 424 4.24 -18.89 10.11
C ALA A 424 5.09 -18.62 8.88
N PHE A 425 4.70 -17.66 8.05
CA PHE A 425 5.47 -17.30 6.87
C PHE A 425 6.74 -16.54 7.25
N TYR A 426 6.66 -15.58 8.16
CA TYR A 426 7.82 -14.85 8.65
C TYR A 426 8.89 -15.78 9.21
N SER A 427 8.50 -16.72 10.08
CA SER A 427 9.43 -17.71 10.66
C SER A 427 10.03 -18.63 9.59
N PHE A 428 9.23 -19.08 8.62
CA PHE A 428 9.71 -19.90 7.51
C PHE A 428 10.84 -19.18 6.76
N PHE A 429 10.63 -17.95 6.30
CA PHE A 429 11.66 -17.23 5.55
C PHE A 429 12.84 -16.77 6.43
N ARG A 430 12.56 -16.28 7.64
CA ARG A 430 13.61 -15.81 8.56
C ARG A 430 14.55 -16.91 9.04
N SER A 431 14.07 -18.15 9.06
CA SER A 431 14.87 -19.34 9.42
C SER A 431 15.50 -20.03 8.19
N ASP A 432 15.48 -19.40 7.02
CA ASP A 432 15.87 -20.02 5.75
C ASP A 432 15.19 -21.39 5.52
N ARG A 433 13.86 -21.39 5.67
CA ARG A 433 12.96 -22.52 5.46
C ARG A 433 13.11 -23.66 6.48
N ARG A 434 13.84 -23.43 7.58
CA ARG A 434 14.16 -24.48 8.58
C ARG A 434 13.12 -24.65 9.67
N ALA A 435 12.31 -23.64 9.96
CA ALA A 435 11.36 -23.68 11.07
C ALA A 435 10.11 -22.85 10.79
N VAL A 436 8.98 -23.30 11.33
CA VAL A 436 7.70 -22.62 11.26
C VAL A 436 7.13 -22.49 12.66
N LEU A 437 7.01 -21.25 13.13
CA LEU A 437 6.27 -20.88 14.33
C LEU A 437 4.87 -20.47 13.93
N TYR A 438 3.84 -21.18 14.39
CA TYR A 438 2.48 -20.89 13.97
C TYR A 438 1.49 -20.83 15.14
N LYS A 439 0.36 -20.19 14.87
CA LYS A 439 -0.83 -20.21 15.72
C LYS A 439 -2.00 -20.68 14.87
N LEU A 440 -2.89 -21.50 15.44
CA LEU A 440 -4.09 -21.92 14.72
C LEU A 440 -5.00 -20.73 14.41
N LEU A 441 -5.50 -20.69 13.18
CA LEU A 441 -6.48 -19.68 12.74
C LEU A 441 -7.88 -20.05 13.23
N ASP A 442 -8.64 -19.08 13.72
CA ASP A 442 -10.09 -19.19 13.83
C ASP A 442 -10.70 -18.97 12.44
N LYS A 443 -10.80 -20.05 11.67
CA LYS A 443 -11.28 -20.04 10.27
C LYS A 443 -12.67 -19.43 10.08
N LYS A 444 -13.45 -19.23 11.15
CA LYS A 444 -14.78 -18.59 11.09
C LYS A 444 -14.72 -17.07 11.19
N ARG A 445 -13.70 -16.52 11.85
CA ARG A 445 -13.57 -15.09 12.17
C ARG A 445 -12.40 -14.43 11.47
N GLU A 446 -11.43 -15.21 11.02
CA GLU A 446 -10.17 -14.72 10.47
C GLU A 446 -10.09 -14.97 8.96
N TRP A 447 -9.36 -14.10 8.26
CA TRP A 447 -9.03 -14.31 6.85
C TRP A 447 -8.04 -15.47 6.71
N VAL A 448 -8.28 -16.35 5.74
CA VAL A 448 -7.41 -17.47 5.41
C VAL A 448 -6.90 -17.29 3.97
N PRO A 449 -5.58 -17.28 3.74
CA PRO A 449 -5.01 -16.86 2.45
C PRO A 449 -5.28 -17.83 1.30
N PHE A 450 -5.54 -19.11 1.59
CA PHE A 450 -5.56 -20.15 0.57
C PHE A 450 -6.85 -20.97 0.57
N SER A 451 -7.33 -21.30 -0.63
CA SER A 451 -8.29 -22.39 -0.85
C SER A 451 -7.58 -23.73 -0.82
N CYS A 452 -8.18 -24.75 -0.21
CA CYS A 452 -7.59 -26.10 -0.18
C CYS A 452 -7.40 -26.68 -1.59
N THR A 453 -8.29 -26.38 -2.53
CA THR A 453 -8.18 -26.87 -3.92
C THR A 453 -6.95 -26.31 -4.64
N ALA A 454 -6.59 -25.06 -4.36
CA ALA A 454 -5.40 -24.43 -4.90
C ALA A 454 -4.11 -25.08 -4.36
N VAL A 455 -4.09 -25.37 -3.06
CA VAL A 455 -2.95 -26.04 -2.39
C VAL A 455 -2.79 -27.47 -2.91
N ASP A 456 -3.90 -28.20 -3.07
CA ASP A 456 -3.91 -29.55 -3.65
C ASP A 456 -3.43 -29.55 -5.10
N GLY A 457 -3.76 -28.51 -5.87
CA GLY A 457 -3.23 -28.29 -7.21
C GLY A 457 -1.71 -28.03 -7.20
N ALA A 458 -1.21 -27.27 -6.23
CA ALA A 458 0.22 -27.00 -6.07
C ALA A 458 1.01 -28.28 -5.73
N LEU A 459 0.50 -29.10 -4.82
CA LEU A 459 1.14 -30.36 -4.40
C LEU A 459 1.33 -31.37 -5.54
N LYS A 460 0.62 -31.23 -6.66
CA LYS A 460 0.77 -32.07 -7.85
C LYS A 460 1.91 -31.62 -8.76
N ARG A 461 2.47 -30.43 -8.55
CA ARG A 461 3.56 -29.88 -9.36
C ARG A 461 4.93 -30.26 -8.77
N PRO A 462 6.00 -30.24 -9.59
CA PRO A 462 7.35 -30.44 -9.09
C PRO A 462 7.74 -29.34 -8.10
N HIS A 463 8.17 -29.75 -6.91
CA HIS A 463 8.69 -28.91 -5.83
C HIS A 463 9.80 -29.67 -5.11
N ASP A 464 10.69 -28.96 -4.44
CA ASP A 464 11.64 -29.62 -3.55
C ASP A 464 10.95 -30.17 -2.28
N ALA A 465 11.67 -31.01 -1.52
CA ALA A 465 11.09 -31.69 -0.38
C ALA A 465 10.66 -30.74 0.77
N ILE A 466 11.31 -29.59 0.92
CA ILE A 466 11.02 -28.61 1.97
C ILE A 466 9.75 -27.85 1.60
N ASP A 467 9.61 -27.43 0.33
CA ASP A 467 8.42 -26.76 -0.18
C ASP A 467 7.19 -27.67 -0.16
N ILE A 468 7.34 -28.95 -0.47
CA ILE A 468 6.26 -29.93 -0.32
C ILE A 468 5.79 -30.00 1.15
N ARG A 469 6.71 -29.99 2.11
CA ARG A 469 6.35 -29.98 3.54
C ARG A 469 5.67 -28.67 3.95
N MET A 470 6.12 -27.53 3.42
CA MET A 470 5.45 -26.25 3.63
C MET A 470 4.03 -26.21 3.03
N LEU A 471 3.84 -26.74 1.82
CA LEU A 471 2.52 -26.87 1.19
C LEU A 471 1.58 -27.79 1.99
N ARG A 472 2.09 -28.89 2.56
CA ARG A 472 1.30 -29.75 3.47
C ARG A 472 0.92 -29.03 4.76
N PHE A 473 1.86 -28.30 5.37
CA PHE A 473 1.58 -27.45 6.52
C PHE A 473 0.45 -26.43 6.20
N ILE A 474 0.54 -25.77 5.05
CA ILE A 474 -0.50 -24.84 4.57
C ILE A 474 -1.84 -25.56 4.41
N ARG A 475 -1.85 -26.75 3.79
CA ARG A 475 -3.07 -27.56 3.61
C ARG A 475 -3.72 -27.92 4.93
N GLU A 476 -2.93 -28.33 5.91
CA GLU A 476 -3.44 -28.79 7.21
C GLU A 476 -3.97 -27.63 8.06
N HIS A 477 -3.26 -26.50 8.06
CA HIS A 477 -3.54 -25.43 9.01
C HIS A 477 -4.20 -24.20 8.37
N TYR A 478 -3.77 -23.79 7.17
CA TYR A 478 -4.04 -22.47 6.57
C TYR A 478 -4.76 -22.51 5.21
N CYS A 479 -5.57 -23.55 4.95
CA CYS A 479 -6.55 -23.54 3.87
C CYS A 479 -8.00 -23.69 4.36
N VAL A 480 -8.94 -23.26 3.52
CA VAL A 480 -10.40 -23.34 3.71
C VAL A 480 -11.11 -23.91 2.50
#